data_AF-A0A356V7V4-F1
#
_entry.id   AF-A0A356V7V4-F1
#
_cell.length_a   1.000
_cell.length_b   1.000
_cell.length_c   1.000
_cell.angle_alpha   90.00
_cell.angle_beta   90.00
_cell.angle_gamma   90.00
#
_symmetry.space_group_name_H-M   'P 1'
#
loop_
_entity.id
_entity.type
_entity.pdbx_description
1 polymer ?
#
loop_
_entity_poly.entity_id
_entity_poly.type
_entity_poly.pdbx_seq_one_letter_code
_entity_poly.pdbx_strand_id
1 'polypeptide(L)' 'MGNLGFSELLVILAVALLVVGPKRLPQLAQALGEAVRAFRDALKGDESSDPGQHHDDQPGG' A
#
# COMPACT_ATOMS: atom_id res chain seq x y z
N MET A 1 -26.14 -9.96 -24.21
CA MET A 1 -25.23 -11.09 -23.91
C MET A 1 -24.00 -10.52 -23.23
N GLY A 2 -23.61 -11.08 -22.07
CA GLY A 2 -22.29 -10.89 -21.48
C GLY A 2 -22.00 -9.56 -20.78
N ASN A 3 -22.79 -9.18 -19.77
CA ASN A 3 -22.27 -8.27 -18.76
C ASN A 3 -21.60 -9.16 -17.71
N LEU A 4 -20.26 -9.22 -17.71
CA LEU A 4 -19.46 -9.71 -16.58
C LEU A 4 -19.90 -8.91 -15.35
N GLY A 5 -20.93 -9.44 -14.69
CA GLY A 5 -21.60 -8.76 -13.60
C GLY A 5 -20.81 -8.92 -12.33
N PHE A 6 -21.15 -8.10 -11.34
CA PHE A 6 -20.60 -8.20 -10.00
C PHE A 6 -20.65 -9.64 -9.44
N SER A 7 -21.70 -10.39 -9.78
CA SER A 7 -21.88 -11.80 -9.41
C SER A 7 -20.80 -12.73 -9.98
N GLU A 8 -20.42 -12.57 -11.25
CA GLU A 8 -19.39 -13.42 -11.88
C GLU A 8 -18.00 -13.11 -11.32
N LEU A 9 -17.72 -11.82 -11.08
CA LEU A 9 -16.48 -11.39 -10.42
C LEU A 9 -16.38 -11.96 -8.99
N LEU A 10 -17.49 -11.99 -8.24
CA LEU A 10 -17.54 -12.59 -6.91
C LEU A 10 -17.26 -14.10 -6.94
N VAL A 11 -17.78 -14.83 -7.92
CA VAL A 11 -17.51 -16.27 -8.06
C VAL A 11 -16.03 -16.52 -8.37
N ILE A 12 -15.46 -15.76 -9.31
CA ILE A 12 -14.03 -15.86 -9.64
C ILE A 12 -13.16 -15.52 -8.41
N LEU A 13 -13.51 -14.45 -7.69
CA LEU A 13 -12.84 -14.07 -6.46
C LEU A 13 -12.94 -15.18 -5.42
N ALA A 14 -14.11 -15.77 -5.22
CA ALA A 14 -14.30 -16.88 -4.28
C ALA A 14 -13.41 -18.07 -4.62
N VAL A 15 -13.30 -18.46 -5.89
CA VAL A 15 -12.39 -19.54 -6.33
C VAL A 15 -10.92 -19.15 -6.11
N ALA A 16 -10.53 -17.91 -6.44
CA ALA A 16 -9.17 -17.43 -6.19
C ALA A 16 -8.84 -17.40 -4.68
N LEU A 17 -9.80 -17.05 -3.83
CA LEU A 17 -9.68 -17.11 -2.37
C LEU A 17 -9.54 -18.53 -1.85
N LEU A 18 -10.16 -19.53 -2.49
CA LEU A 18 -9.98 -20.92 -2.10
C LEU A 18 -8.57 -21.42 -2.43
N VAL A 19 -8.01 -21.01 -3.57
CA VAL A 19 -6.66 -21.39 -4.01
C VAL A 19 -5.58 -20.68 -3.18
N VAL A 20 -5.71 -19.37 -2.98
CA VAL A 20 -4.73 -18.54 -2.25
C VAL A 20 -4.94 -18.63 -0.73
N GLY A 21 -6.20 -18.77 -0.29
CA GLY A 21 -6.65 -18.71 1.09
C GLY A 21 -7.08 -17.29 1.49
N PRO A 22 -8.26 -17.09 2.11
CA PRO A 22 -8.74 -15.76 2.51
C PRO A 22 -7.83 -15.08 3.56
N LYS A 23 -7.09 -15.89 4.33
CA LYS A 23 -6.09 -15.39 5.30
C LYS A 23 -4.81 -14.87 4.64
N ARG A 24 -4.48 -15.31 3.43
CA ARG A 24 -3.25 -14.90 2.73
C ARG A 24 -3.45 -13.67 1.85
N LEU A 25 -4.69 -13.40 1.42
CA LEU A 25 -5.03 -12.16 0.72
C LEU A 25 -4.60 -10.88 1.47
N PRO A 26 -4.93 -10.67 2.76
CA PRO A 26 -4.53 -9.46 3.46
C PRO A 26 -3.01 -9.35 3.59
N GLN A 27 -2.31 -10.47 3.76
CA GLN A 27 -0.85 -10.53 3.81
C GLN A 27 -0.21 -10.10 2.49
N LEU A 28 -0.71 -10.63 1.36
CA LEU A 28 -0.24 -10.27 0.02
C LEU A 28 -0.57 -8.81 -0.31
N ALA A 29 -1.78 -8.34 0.03
CA ALA A 29 -2.19 -6.96 -0.17
C ALA A 29 -1.33 -5.97 0.64
N GLN A 30 -0.98 -6.33 1.89
CA GLN A 30 -0.09 -5.53 2.71
C GLN A 30 1.31 -5.42 2.09
N ALA A 31 1.89 -6.56 1.70
CA ALA A 31 3.22 -6.58 1.05
C ALA A 31 3.24 -5.79 -0.26
N LEU A 32 2.20 -5.94 -1.10
CA LEU A 32 2.04 -5.15 -2.32
C LEU A 32 1.83 -3.66 -2.03
N GLY A 33 1.06 -3.33 -0.99
CA GLY A 33 0.81 -1.96 -0.57
C GLY A 33 2.09 -1.25 -0.10
N GLU A 34 2.91 -1.94 0.68
CA GLU A 34 4.23 -1.44 1.11
C GLU A 34 5.17 -1.25 -0.10
N ALA A 35 5.20 -2.21 -1.03
CA ALA A 35 5.99 -2.09 -2.26
C ALA A 35 5.54 -0.92 -3.14
N VAL A 36 4.22 -0.73 -3.32
CA VAL A 36 3.65 0.40 -4.07
C VAL A 36 3.92 1.72 -3.35
N ARG A 37 3.87 1.75 -2.01
CA ARG A 37 4.20 2.92 -1.21
C ARG A 37 5.65 3.34 -1.44
N ALA A 38 6.59 2.40 -1.27
CA ALA A 38 8.00 2.64 -1.52
C ALA A 38 8.28 3.06 -2.97
N PHE A 39 7.61 2.44 -3.95
CA PHE A 39 7.71 2.84 -5.36
C PHE A 39 7.22 4.26 -5.60
N ARG A 40 6.08 4.65 -5.00
CA ARG A 40 5.55 6.01 -5.09
C ARG A 40 6.46 7.03 -4.41
N ASP A 41 7.03 6.69 -3.27
CA ASP A 41 7.94 7.57 -2.52
C ASP A 41 9.25 7.78 -3.29
N ALA A 42 9.79 6.71 -3.91
CA ALA A 42 10.94 6.80 -4.80
C ALA A 42 10.67 7.64 -6.06
N LEU A 43 9.48 7.51 -6.66
CA LEU A 43 9.08 8.33 -7.81
C LEU A 43 8.80 9.80 -7.45
N LYS A 44 8.42 10.08 -6.21
CA LYS A 44 8.15 11.44 -5.73
C LYS A 44 9.40 12.23 -5.35
N GLY A 45 10.58 11.60 -5.32
CA GLY A 45 11.84 12.29 -5.08
C GLY A 45 11.87 13.05 -3.74
N ASP A 46 11.92 12.34 -2.63
CA ASP A 46 12.40 12.79 -1.30
C ASP A 46 12.08 14.23 -0.82
N GLU A 47 10.92 14.79 -1.12
CA GLU A 47 10.50 16.12 -0.61
C GLU A 47 9.87 16.08 0.80
N SER A 48 10.10 15.05 1.62
CA SER A 48 9.42 14.94 2.93
C SER A 48 10.27 14.42 4.09
N SER A 49 11.60 14.38 3.93
CA SER A 49 12.51 14.10 5.05
C SER A 49 13.42 15.30 5.33
N ASP A 50 12.83 16.46 5.63
CA ASP A 50 13.42 17.37 6.61
C ASP A 50 12.61 17.21 7.91
N PRO A 51 12.92 16.19 8.75
CA PRO A 51 12.47 16.21 10.12
C PRO A 51 13.19 17.39 10.77
N GLY A 52 12.49 18.52 10.89
CA GLY A 52 12.92 19.70 11.61
C GLY A 52 13.72 19.28 12.84
N GLN A 53 15.02 19.52 12.76
CA GLN A 53 15.96 19.12 13.79
C GLN A 53 15.56 19.82 15.09
N HIS A 54 15.46 18.97 16.09
CA HIS A 54 15.31 19.30 17.50
C HIS A 54 16.41 20.25 18.00
N HIS A 55 16.06 20.92 19.10
CA HIS A 55 16.89 21.51 20.15
C HIS A 55 17.15 23.02 20.14
N ASP A 56 16.54 23.62 21.16
CA ASP A 56 16.94 24.78 21.96
C ASP A 56 18.47 24.87 22.25
N ASP A 57 18.89 26.02 22.82
CA ASP A 57 20.26 26.48 23.19
C ASP A 57 20.98 27.25 22.05
N GLN A 58 21.36 28.54 22.12
CA GLN A 58 21.72 29.47 23.20
C GLN A 58 21.88 30.89 22.53
N PRO A 59 21.66 32.02 23.24
CA PRO A 59 21.75 33.38 22.71
C PRO A 59 23.20 33.89 22.65
N GLY A 60 23.49 34.78 21.71
CA GLY A 60 24.77 35.50 21.67
C GLY A 60 24.84 36.54 20.56
N GLY A 61 24.90 37.82 20.94
CA GLY A 61 25.09 38.97 20.06
C GLY A 61 24.39 40.22 20.57
#